data_AF-A0A6B3I6M0-F1
#
_entry.id   AF-A0A6B3I6M0-F1
#
_cell.length_a   1.000
_cell.length_b   1.000
_cell.length_c   1.000
_cell.angle_alpha   90.00
_cell.angle_beta   90.00
_cell.angle_gamma   90.00
#
_symmetry.space_group_name_H-M   'P 1'
#
loop_
_entity.id
_entity.type
_entity.pdbx_description
1 polymer ?
#
loop_
_entity_poly.entity_id
_entity_poly.type
_entity_poly.pdbx_seq_one_letter_code
_entity_poly.pdbx_strand_id
1 'polypeptide(L)'
;LVDSGFVSRIPDAAMTTVPLQLGGDGHLTGWPVLVFVLGALLTLALIVRKVPGAILISIIAMTVVAVVIDAVAGLPEGAWGLTTPAWPGNPVSAPDFGLLGEVSLFGGFGKVGVLTGILFVFT
;
A
#
# COMPACT_ATOMS: atom_id res chain seq x y z
N LEU A 1 -7.63 3.03 -1.77
CA LEU A 1 -8.81 2.84 -2.64
C LEU A 1 -8.74 1.51 -3.38
N VAL A 2 -7.64 1.21 -4.09
CA VAL A 2 -7.43 -0.12 -4.70
C VAL A 2 -7.16 -1.20 -3.64
N ASP A 3 -6.21 -0.95 -2.73
CA ASP A 3 -5.88 -1.90 -1.64
C ASP A 3 -6.98 -2.06 -0.58
N SER A 4 -7.92 -1.12 -0.50
CA SER A 4 -9.06 -1.21 0.41
C SER A 4 -10.22 -2.03 -0.17
N GLY A 5 -10.04 -2.63 -1.36
CA GLY A 5 -11.09 -3.38 -2.06
C GLY A 5 -12.20 -2.49 -2.63
N PHE A 6 -12.05 -1.16 -2.60
CA PHE A 6 -13.04 -0.22 -3.15
C PHE A 6 -12.95 -0.10 -4.67
N VAL A 7 -11.81 -0.46 -5.26
CA VAL A 7 -11.58 -0.39 -6.71
C VAL A 7 -10.89 -1.67 -7.17
N SER A 8 -11.51 -2.42 -8.08
CA SER A 8 -10.91 -3.60 -8.74
C SER A 8 -10.93 -3.43 -10.27
N ARG A 9 -9.96 -4.07 -10.95
CA ARG A 9 -9.87 -4.08 -12.41
C ARG A 9 -10.76 -5.21 -12.96
N ILE A 10 -11.63 -4.90 -13.90
CA ILE A 10 -12.37 -5.91 -14.68
C ILE A 10 -11.38 -6.62 -15.62
N PRO A 11 -11.41 -7.96 -15.74
CA PRO A 11 -10.57 -8.67 -16.71
C PRO A 11 -10.82 -8.14 -18.14
N ASP A 12 -9.77 -8.09 -18.96
CA ASP A 12 -9.68 -7.39 -20.27
C ASP A 12 -10.71 -7.81 -21.36
N ALA A 13 -11.69 -8.65 -21.03
CA ALA A 13 -12.82 -9.03 -21.88
C ALA A 13 -13.86 -7.91 -22.09
N ALA A 14 -13.79 -6.80 -21.34
CA ALA A 14 -14.85 -5.78 -21.33
C ALA A 14 -14.68 -4.61 -22.32
N MET A 15 -13.59 -4.55 -23.11
CA MET A 15 -13.33 -3.47 -24.10
C MET A 15 -13.65 -2.04 -23.59
N THR A 16 -13.11 -1.65 -22.43
CA THR A 16 -13.24 -0.26 -21.92
C THR A 16 -11.86 0.32 -21.60
N THR A 17 -11.69 1.63 -21.80
CA THR A 17 -10.38 2.31 -21.69
C THR A 17 -9.95 2.62 -20.25
N VAL A 18 -10.82 2.40 -19.26
CA VAL A 18 -10.56 2.58 -17.82
C VAL A 18 -11.53 1.70 -16.99
N PRO A 19 -11.30 0.38 -16.86
CA PRO A 19 -12.22 -0.50 -16.17
C PRO A 19 -11.96 -0.44 -14.66
N LEU A 20 -12.51 0.58 -14.01
CA LEU A 20 -12.55 0.69 -12.55
C LEU A 20 -13.96 0.32 -12.08
N GLN A 21 -14.08 -0.80 -11.35
CA GLN A 21 -15.33 -1.24 -10.72
C GLN A 21 -15.27 -1.02 -9.21
N LEU A 22 -16.42 -0.71 -8.60
CA LEU A 22 -16.56 -0.62 -7.15
C LEU A 22 -16.57 -2.03 -6.52
N GLY A 23 -15.41 -2.50 -6.07
CA GLY A 23 -15.25 -3.87 -5.56
C GLY A 23 -15.40 -4.96 -6.63
N GLY A 24 -15.07 -6.21 -6.26
CA GLY A 24 -14.91 -7.34 -7.19
C GLY A 24 -16.06 -7.56 -8.17
N ASP A 25 -17.30 -7.36 -7.73
CA ASP A 25 -18.53 -7.56 -8.51
C ASP A 25 -19.54 -6.39 -8.39
N GLY A 26 -19.07 -5.17 -8.11
CA GLY A 26 -19.96 -4.02 -7.88
C GLY A 26 -20.51 -3.93 -6.46
N HIS A 27 -20.03 -4.81 -5.57
CA HIS A 27 -20.33 -4.83 -4.14
C HIS A 27 -19.03 -4.74 -3.35
N LEU A 28 -19.07 -3.99 -2.25
CA LEU A 28 -17.97 -3.85 -1.28
C LEU A 28 -17.98 -5.03 -0.31
N THR A 29 -17.74 -6.24 -0.83
CA THR A 29 -17.67 -7.46 -0.02
C THR A 29 -16.21 -7.82 0.26
N GLY A 30 -15.88 -8.07 1.53
CA GLY A 30 -14.57 -8.59 1.92
C GLY A 30 -14.03 -8.06 3.25
N TRP A 31 -13.01 -8.75 3.74
CA TRP A 31 -12.27 -8.39 4.96
C TRP A 31 -11.59 -7.02 4.91
N PRO A 32 -11.01 -6.56 3.78
CA PRO A 32 -10.41 -5.22 3.69
C PRO A 32 -11.42 -4.10 3.97
N VAL A 33 -12.65 -4.24 3.46
CA VAL A 33 -13.72 -3.25 3.63
C VAL A 33 -14.17 -3.17 5.09
N LEU A 34 -14.32 -4.32 5.75
CA LEU A 34 -14.67 -4.38 7.18
C LEU A 34 -13.63 -3.65 8.04
N VAL A 35 -12.34 -3.96 7.84
CA VAL A 35 -11.23 -3.29 8.55
C VAL A 35 -11.24 -1.79 8.25
N PHE A 36 -11.46 -1.39 7.00
CA PHE A 36 -11.54 0.02 6.64
C PHE A 36 -12.68 0.76 7.37
N VAL A 37 -13.89 0.20 7.38
CA VAL A 37 -15.04 0.81 8.06
C VAL A 37 -14.79 0.93 9.57
N LEU A 38 -14.26 -0.12 10.20
CA LEU A 38 -13.89 -0.08 11.61
C LEU A 38 -12.82 0.97 11.91
N GLY A 39 -11.82 1.10 11.04
CA GLY A 39 -10.76 2.11 11.15
C GLY A 39 -11.27 3.53 11.02
N ALA A 40 -12.16 3.78 10.04
CA ALA A 40 -12.80 5.07 9.86
C ALA A 40 -13.65 5.46 11.08
N LEU A 41 -14.44 4.52 11.60
CA LEU A 41 -15.26 4.73 12.80
C LEU A 41 -14.40 4.99 14.03
N LEU A 42 -13.32 4.22 14.21
CA LEU A 42 -12.37 4.42 15.31
C LEU A 42 -11.71 5.80 15.22
N THR A 43 -11.27 6.18 14.03
CA THR A 43 -10.67 7.51 13.76
C THR A 43 -11.66 8.61 14.13
N LEU A 44 -12.91 8.51 13.67
CA LEU A 44 -13.96 9.49 13.97
C LEU A 44 -14.24 9.56 15.47
N ALA A 45 -14.34 8.42 16.16
CA ALA A 45 -14.54 8.37 17.60
C ALA A 45 -13.38 9.00 18.39
N LEU A 46 -12.13 8.80 17.96
CA LEU A 46 -10.95 9.39 18.60
C LEU A 46 -10.84 10.90 18.33
N ILE A 47 -11.22 11.36 17.14
CA ILE A 47 -11.30 12.79 16.80
C ILE A 47 -12.37 13.49 17.65
N VAL A 48 -13.56 12.91 17.80
CA VAL A 48 -14.62 13.45 18.66
C VAL A 48 -14.15 13.56 20.12
N ARG A 49 -13.32 12.62 20.58
CA ARG A 49 -12.69 12.65 21.91
C ARG A 49 -11.46 13.56 22.01
N LYS A 50 -11.10 14.29 20.93
CA LYS A 50 -9.94 15.19 20.85
C LYS A 50 -8.62 14.52 21.26
N VAL A 51 -8.43 13.24 20.91
CA VAL A 51 -7.20 12.50 21.23
C VAL A 51 -6.07 12.96 20.29
N PRO A 52 -4.93 13.44 20.82
CA PRO A 52 -3.78 13.79 20.00
C PRO A 52 -3.24 12.53 19.32
N GLY A 53 -3.09 12.57 17.99
CA GLY A 53 -2.65 11.40 17.22
C GLY A 53 -3.73 10.37 16.90
N ALA A 54 -5.02 10.74 16.96
CA ALA A 54 -6.16 9.88 16.64
C ALA A 54 -5.98 9.04 15.36
N ILE A 55 -5.48 9.66 14.28
CA ILE A 55 -5.24 9.00 12.99
C ILE A 55 -4.11 7.97 13.10
N LEU A 56 -3.03 8.27 13.82
CA LEU A 56 -1.91 7.34 13.99
C LEU A 56 -2.35 6.11 14.81
N ILE A 57 -3.10 6.35 15.89
CA ILE A 57 -3.62 5.29 16.75
C ILE A 57 -4.55 4.37 15.96
N SER A 58 -5.44 4.94 15.14
CA SER A 58 -6.37 4.13 14.34
C SER A 58 -5.66 3.31 13.27
N ILE A 59 -4.64 3.88 12.60
CA ILE A 59 -3.82 3.14 11.62
C ILE A 59 -3.18 1.94 12.31
N ILE A 60 -2.44 2.15 13.41
CA ILE A 60 -1.74 1.07 14.12
C ILE A 60 -2.74 0.00 14.60
N ALA A 61 -3.84 0.43 15.22
CA ALA A 61 -4.86 -0.49 15.72
C ALA A 61 -5.46 -1.34 14.59
N MET A 62 -5.80 -0.73 13.45
CA MET A 62 -6.38 -1.47 12.33
C MET A 62 -5.38 -2.36 11.61
N THR A 63 -4.11 -1.98 11.53
CA THR A 63 -3.05 -2.85 11.01
C THR A 63 -2.94 -4.11 11.87
N VAL A 64 -2.94 -3.97 13.20
CA VAL A 64 -2.89 -5.12 14.12
C VAL A 64 -4.14 -6.00 13.94
N VAL A 65 -5.32 -5.41 13.89
CA VAL A 65 -6.57 -6.16 13.67
C VAL A 65 -6.54 -6.91 12.34
N ALA A 66 -6.07 -6.28 11.25
CA ALA A 66 -5.99 -6.93 9.94
C ALA A 66 -5.07 -8.16 9.96
N VAL A 67 -3.88 -8.04 10.57
CA VAL A 67 -2.93 -9.15 10.70
C VAL A 67 -3.49 -10.27 11.60
N VAL A 68 -4.19 -9.92 12.69
CA VAL A 68 -4.81 -10.90 13.58
C VAL A 68 -5.95 -11.64 12.88
N ILE A 69 -6.79 -10.95 12.11
CA ILE A 69 -7.85 -11.58 11.32
C ILE A 69 -7.25 -12.56 10.33
N ASP A 70 -6.19 -12.17 9.62
CA ASP A 70 -5.51 -13.05 8.67
C ASP A 70 -4.93 -14.29 9.34
N ALA A 71 -4.23 -14.12 10.47
CA ALA A 71 -3.58 -15.19 11.21
C ALA A 71 -4.57 -16.18 11.86
N VAL A 72 -5.75 -15.72 12.31
CA VAL A 72 -6.73 -16.55 13.02
C VAL A 72 -7.77 -17.17 12.09
N ALA A 73 -8.18 -16.45 11.05
CA ALA A 73 -9.31 -16.86 10.22
C ALA A 73 -8.93 -17.89 9.12
N GLY A 74 -7.65 -18.21 8.93
CA GLY A 74 -7.21 -19.26 8.00
C GLY A 74 -7.75 -19.05 6.58
N LEU A 75 -7.69 -17.81 6.10
CA LEU A 75 -8.39 -17.38 4.90
C LEU A 75 -7.74 -17.96 3.62
N PRO A 76 -8.54 -18.36 2.61
CA PRO A 76 -8.02 -18.83 1.33
C PRO A 76 -7.32 -17.70 0.54
N GLU A 77 -6.40 -18.08 -0.36
CA GLU A 77 -5.69 -17.14 -1.24
C GLU A 77 -6.68 -16.26 -2.01
N GLY A 78 -6.54 -14.94 -1.90
CA GLY A 78 -7.43 -13.94 -2.52
C GLY A 78 -8.49 -13.33 -1.60
N ALA A 79 -8.62 -13.77 -0.34
CA ALA A 79 -9.60 -13.21 0.61
C ALA A 79 -9.40 -11.72 0.94
N TRP A 80 -8.16 -11.21 0.81
CA TRP A 80 -7.80 -9.80 1.00
C TRP A 80 -7.69 -9.01 -0.32
N GLY A 81 -7.96 -9.64 -1.47
CA GLY A 81 -7.78 -9.03 -2.79
C GLY A 81 -6.34 -9.17 -3.28
N LEU A 82 -5.74 -8.07 -3.75
CA LEU A 82 -4.42 -8.07 -4.41
C LEU A 82 -3.24 -8.10 -3.42
N THR A 83 -3.45 -7.66 -2.17
CA THR A 83 -2.40 -7.53 -1.16
C THR A 83 -2.87 -8.14 0.16
N THR A 84 -2.12 -9.13 0.66
CA THR A 84 -2.40 -9.79 1.94
C THR A 84 -1.65 -9.09 3.07
N PRO A 85 -2.29 -8.80 4.22
CA PRO A 85 -1.64 -8.16 5.35
C PRO A 85 -0.65 -9.11 6.04
N ALA A 86 0.59 -9.12 5.57
CA ALA A 86 1.69 -9.85 6.19
C ALA A 86 2.59 -8.92 7.02
N TRP A 87 3.13 -9.43 8.13
CA TRP A 87 4.20 -8.75 8.87
C TRP A 87 5.56 -9.19 8.29
N PRO A 88 6.20 -8.38 7.42
CA PRO A 88 7.60 -8.62 7.09
C PRO A 88 8.40 -8.41 8.38
N GLY A 89 9.21 -9.39 8.76
CA GLY A 89 9.97 -9.33 10.01
C GLY A 89 10.83 -8.07 10.18
N ASN A 90 11.39 -7.93 11.37
CA ASN A 90 12.27 -6.83 11.83
C ASN A 90 11.81 -5.39 11.49
N PRO A 91 11.14 -4.69 12.42
CA PRO A 91 10.76 -3.28 12.26
C PRO A 91 11.97 -2.32 12.25
N VAL A 92 13.16 -2.81 12.59
CA VAL A 92 14.42 -2.06 12.59
C VAL A 92 15.40 -2.78 11.67
N SER A 93 15.21 -2.67 10.37
CA SER A 93 16.28 -2.95 9.42
C SER A 93 17.44 -2.01 9.76
N ALA A 94 18.57 -2.56 10.21
CA ALA A 94 19.78 -1.76 10.36
C ALA A 94 20.05 -1.12 8.99
N PRO A 95 20.19 0.21 8.89
CA PRO A 95 20.53 0.84 7.63
C PRO A 95 21.84 0.24 7.13
N ASP A 96 21.87 -0.13 5.85
CA ASP A 96 23.11 -0.56 5.21
C ASP A 96 24.03 0.67 5.07
N PHE A 97 24.98 0.77 5.98
CA PHE A 97 25.98 1.83 6.00
C PHE A 97 27.11 1.59 4.99
N GLY A 98 27.06 0.54 4.16
CA GLY A 98 28.02 0.31 3.09
C GLY A 98 28.09 1.44 2.05
N LEU A 99 27.01 2.21 1.91
CA LEU A 99 26.94 3.37 1.01
C LEU A 99 27.46 4.68 1.65
N LEU A 100 27.70 4.72 2.97
CA LEU A 100 28.31 5.88 3.64
C LEU A 100 29.83 5.87 3.35
N GLY A 101 30.22 6.40 2.19
CA GLY A 101 31.62 6.49 1.76
C GLY A 101 31.82 6.27 0.27
N GLU A 102 30.87 5.64 -0.41
CA GLU A 102 30.84 5.47 -1.88
C GLU A 102 30.23 6.70 -2.59
N VAL A 103 30.57 7.91 -2.14
CA VAL A 103 30.17 9.13 -2.85
C VAL A 103 31.07 9.31 -4.06
N SER A 104 30.65 8.72 -5.19
CA SER A 104 31.32 8.95 -6.46
C SER A 104 30.89 10.30 -7.04
N LEU A 105 31.62 11.37 -6.67
CA LEU A 105 31.40 12.75 -7.15
C LEU A 105 31.42 12.87 -8.69
N PHE A 106 32.07 11.92 -9.38
CA PHE A 106 32.20 11.87 -10.84
C PHE A 106 31.62 10.60 -11.49
N GLY A 107 31.25 9.57 -10.72
CA GLY A 107 30.72 8.30 -11.26
C GLY A 107 29.32 8.44 -11.84
N GLY A 108 28.52 9.38 -11.33
CA GLY A 108 27.24 9.75 -11.93
C GLY A 108 27.42 10.39 -13.31
N PHE A 109 28.34 11.35 -13.44
CA PHE A 109 28.57 12.05 -14.72
C PHE A 109 29.14 11.14 -15.81
N GLY A 110 29.99 10.16 -15.46
CA GLY A 110 30.51 9.18 -16.41
C GLY A 110 29.45 8.20 -16.96
N LYS A 111 28.50 7.76 -16.11
CA LYS A 111 27.43 6.83 -16.53
C LYS A 111 26.23 7.53 -17.17
N VAL A 112 25.93 8.75 -16.74
CA VAL A 112 24.69 9.46 -17.12
C VAL A 112 24.92 10.40 -18.30
N GLY A 113 26.12 10.99 -18.47
CA GLY A 113 26.35 12.08 -19.42
C GLY A 113 26.00 11.74 -20.88
N VAL A 114 26.42 10.58 -21.39
CA VAL A 114 26.15 10.19 -22.79
C VAL A 114 24.69 9.81 -22.99
N LEU A 115 24.12 9.02 -22.07
CA LEU A 115 22.74 8.53 -22.15
C LEU A 115 21.72 9.67 -22.05
N THR A 116 21.91 10.57 -21.09
CA THR A 116 21.06 11.77 -20.93
C THR A 116 21.24 12.75 -22.08
N GLY A 117 22.46 12.92 -22.61
CA GLY A 117 22.71 13.76 -23.78
C GLY A 117 21.99 13.28 -25.03
N ILE A 118 22.02 11.97 -25.30
CA ILE A 118 21.25 11.36 -26.40
C ILE A 118 19.76 11.60 -26.18
N LEU A 119 19.24 11.34 -24.97
CA LEU A 119 17.82 11.51 -24.69
C LEU A 119 17.35 12.94 -25.01
N PHE A 120 18.08 13.96 -24.54
CA PHE A 120 17.76 15.39 -24.81
C PHE A 120 17.79 15.79 -26.29
N VAL A 121 18.62 15.14 -27.11
CA VAL A 121 18.63 15.39 -28.57
C VAL A 121 17.37 14.84 -29.24
N PHE A 122 16.76 13.81 -28.65
CA PHE A 122 15.58 13.13 -29.19
C PHE A 122 14.28 13.43 -28.43
N THR A 123 14.28 14.30 -27.41
CA THR A 123 13.06 14.86 -26.79
C THR A 123 12.64 16.14 -27.49
#